data_AF-A0A835XCM9-F1
#
_entry.id   AF-A0A835XCM9-F1
#
_cell.length_a   1.000
_cell.length_b   1.000
_cell.length_c   1.000
_cell.angle_alpha   90.00
_cell.angle_beta   90.00
_cell.angle_gamma   90.00
#
_symmetry.space_group_name_H-M   'P 1'
#
loop_
_entity.id
_entity.type
_entity.pdbx_description
1 polymer ?
#
loop_
_entity_poly.entity_id
_entity_poly.type
_entity_poly.pdbx_seq_one_letter_code
_entity_poly.pdbx_strand_id
1 'polypeptide(L)'
;MPLTIPQDLYPGAEFLAKSRIIAEYMEHTVSAFHPNFPDILDLVNYLQNFNTHEDAEAFLETGKQFFLIHNVQDISIKTIMLIAAVEKNTTTNYVDPLSWMNSNTNIRNTALAIDESDKERILKEGIRKLSEEFNQTYGAANNFTNFVEQYFSDEDKIKFVMGFSFEYENAVQSYTTRWPQCPTVTNVNELTNKGYTVERAFLPKCYDWKRCEATKTQCHPDQGCLLQEDPAYNKKHVRKIAKFLYNIRSQIVHNAKDIPLVSEDTPGIRIFGLVVVKDEPVYVQLSIQEFERMIKDALKRFFDARNTGKI
;
A
#
# COMPACT_ATOMS: atom_id res chain seq x y z
N MET A 1 29.27 -17.53 20.73
CA MET A 1 30.12 -16.44 20.18
C MET A 1 29.66 -15.14 20.81
N PRO A 2 30.55 -14.23 21.23
CA PRO A 2 30.13 -12.91 21.67
C PRO A 2 29.47 -12.15 20.51
N LEU A 3 28.30 -11.56 20.75
CA LEU A 3 27.60 -10.71 19.79
C LEU A 3 28.44 -9.47 19.50
N THR A 4 28.97 -9.37 18.28
CA THR A 4 29.61 -8.15 17.78
C THR A 4 28.55 -7.25 17.17
N ILE A 5 28.06 -6.29 17.95
CA ILE A 5 27.21 -5.19 17.48
C ILE A 5 28.07 -4.30 16.55
N PRO A 6 27.64 -3.95 15.33
CA PRO A 6 28.38 -3.04 14.45
C PRO A 6 28.66 -1.71 15.16
N GLN A 7 29.94 -1.40 15.37
CA GLN A 7 30.37 -0.27 16.22
C GLN A 7 30.38 1.07 15.49
N ASP A 8 30.02 1.11 14.21
CA ASP A 8 30.11 2.26 13.31
C ASP A 8 28.81 3.06 13.18
N LEU A 9 27.64 2.47 13.50
CA LEU A 9 26.29 2.98 13.20
C LEU A 9 25.87 4.39 13.70
N TYR A 10 26.72 5.11 14.45
CA TYR A 10 26.45 6.46 15.00
C TYR A 10 27.77 7.20 15.26
N PRO A 11 28.33 7.89 14.26
CA PRO A 11 29.59 8.62 14.40
C PRO A 11 29.34 9.97 15.11
N GLY A 12 29.35 9.98 16.45
CA GLY A 12 29.16 11.22 17.23
C GLY A 12 28.72 11.02 18.68
N ALA A 13 28.30 9.81 19.07
CA ALA A 13 27.99 9.46 20.44
C ALA A 13 29.23 8.88 21.17
N GLU A 14 29.36 9.15 22.48
CA GLU A 14 30.34 8.44 23.32
C GLU A 14 30.09 6.92 23.25
N PHE A 15 31.17 6.12 23.30
CA PHE A 15 31.11 4.67 23.08
C PHE A 15 30.01 3.95 23.87
N LEU A 16 29.88 4.23 25.17
CA LEU A 16 28.86 3.63 26.04
C LEU A 16 27.43 4.06 25.66
N ALA A 17 27.25 5.32 25.27
CA ALA A 17 25.95 5.82 24.80
C ALA A 17 25.58 5.18 23.46
N LYS A 18 26.56 5.02 22.55
CA LYS A 18 26.40 4.38 21.26
C LYS A 18 25.95 2.91 21.38
N SER A 19 26.66 2.11 22.18
CA SER A 19 26.31 0.70 22.38
C SER A 19 24.92 0.53 22.99
N ARG A 20 24.53 1.43 23.91
CA ARG A 20 23.19 1.40 24.52
C ARG A 20 22.08 1.74 23.54
N ILE A 21 22.26 2.79 22.72
CA ILE A 21 21.27 3.21 21.71
C ILE A 21 21.07 2.10 20.66
N ILE A 22 22.15 1.50 20.17
CA ILE A 22 22.06 0.43 19.16
C ILE A 22 21.36 -0.80 19.76
N ALA A 23 21.71 -1.21 20.98
CA ALA A 23 21.05 -2.34 21.64
C ALA A 23 19.54 -2.12 21.80
N GLU A 24 19.12 -0.92 22.22
CA GLU A 24 17.71 -0.56 22.33
C GLU A 24 17.00 -0.61 20.95
N TYR A 25 17.64 -0.11 19.89
CA TYR A 25 17.08 -0.14 18.54
C TYR A 25 16.96 -1.57 18.01
N MET A 26 17.91 -2.44 18.34
CA MET A 26 17.85 -3.87 18.00
C MET A 26 16.66 -4.55 18.70
N GLU A 27 16.47 -4.30 19.99
CA GLU A 27 15.31 -4.84 20.74
C GLU A 27 13.98 -4.35 20.16
N HIS A 28 13.86 -3.05 19.88
CA HIS A 28 12.68 -2.49 19.23
C HIS A 28 12.44 -3.10 17.85
N THR A 29 13.50 -3.31 17.06
CA THR A 29 13.40 -3.89 15.72
C THR A 29 12.92 -5.35 15.77
N VAL A 30 13.48 -6.17 16.67
CA VAL A 30 13.04 -7.56 16.89
C VAL A 30 11.56 -7.59 17.28
N SER A 31 11.16 -6.75 18.24
CA SER A 31 9.76 -6.66 18.65
C SER A 31 8.84 -6.22 17.50
N ALA A 32 9.26 -5.23 16.71
CA ALA A 32 8.47 -4.68 15.63
C ALA A 32 8.29 -5.64 14.45
N PHE A 33 9.34 -6.39 14.10
CA PHE A 33 9.40 -7.27 12.93
C PHE A 33 9.24 -8.76 13.27
N HIS A 34 8.80 -9.11 14.48
CA HIS A 34 8.44 -10.49 14.80
C HIS A 34 7.28 -10.97 13.89
N PRO A 35 7.31 -12.20 13.33
CA PRO A 35 8.28 -13.27 13.58
C PRO A 35 9.49 -13.30 12.62
N ASN A 36 9.64 -12.32 11.72
CA ASN A 36 10.71 -12.30 10.71
C ASN A 36 12.11 -12.27 11.35
N PHE A 37 12.23 -11.66 12.54
CA PHE A 37 13.40 -11.79 13.41
C PHE A 37 12.93 -12.30 14.79
N PRO A 38 13.05 -13.61 15.06
CA PRO A 38 12.70 -14.19 16.35
C PRO A 38 13.51 -13.62 17.52
N ASP A 39 14.78 -13.31 17.27
CA ASP A 39 15.69 -12.77 18.28
C ASP A 39 16.73 -11.79 17.70
N ILE A 40 17.56 -11.23 18.60
CA ILE A 40 18.61 -10.27 18.25
C ILE A 40 19.69 -10.89 17.36
N LEU A 41 19.99 -12.18 17.51
CA LEU A 41 21.02 -12.83 16.72
C LEU A 41 20.59 -12.94 15.25
N ASP A 42 19.33 -13.30 14.99
CA ASP A 42 18.76 -13.27 13.63
C ASP A 42 18.81 -11.88 13.01
N LEU A 43 18.47 -10.85 13.78
CA LEU A 43 18.58 -9.45 13.33
C LEU A 43 20.03 -9.05 13.03
N VAL A 44 20.99 -9.40 13.89
CA VAL A 44 22.42 -9.08 13.67
C VAL A 44 22.93 -9.76 12.41
N ASN A 45 22.62 -11.04 12.22
CA ASN A 45 22.97 -11.77 11.00
C ASN A 45 22.37 -11.11 9.75
N TYR A 46 21.14 -10.62 9.85
CA TYR A 46 20.49 -9.88 8.77
C TYR A 46 21.20 -8.56 8.46
N LEU A 47 21.51 -7.75 9.49
CA LEU A 47 22.18 -6.46 9.35
C LEU A 47 23.59 -6.57 8.77
N GLN A 48 24.31 -7.66 9.08
CA GLN A 48 25.63 -7.93 8.53
C GLN A 48 25.63 -8.19 7.02
N ASN A 49 24.47 -8.53 6.44
CA ASN A 49 24.38 -8.75 5.01
C ASN A 49 24.25 -7.45 4.22
N PHE A 50 24.03 -6.29 4.86
CA PHE A 50 23.87 -5.02 4.15
C PHE A 50 25.16 -4.57 3.48
N ASN A 51 25.07 -4.09 2.23
CA ASN A 51 26.20 -3.55 1.48
C ASN A 51 26.80 -2.27 2.09
N THR A 52 26.00 -1.51 2.83
CA THR A 52 26.41 -0.23 3.43
C THR A 52 25.92 -0.13 4.86
N HIS A 53 26.66 0.62 5.69
CA HIS A 53 26.27 0.87 7.09
C HIS A 53 25.02 1.74 7.15
N GLU A 54 24.87 2.69 6.24
CA GLU A 54 23.73 3.60 6.16
C GLU A 54 22.42 2.84 5.92
N ASP A 55 22.43 1.75 5.14
CA ASP A 55 21.23 0.95 4.89
C ASP A 55 20.86 0.09 6.11
N ALA A 56 21.85 -0.41 6.84
CA ALA A 56 21.63 -1.11 8.11
C ALA A 56 21.09 -0.16 9.20
N GLU A 57 21.62 1.07 9.28
CA GLU A 57 21.09 2.14 10.16
C GLU A 57 19.64 2.47 9.81
N ALA A 58 19.35 2.71 8.53
CA ALA A 58 18.00 3.02 8.05
C ALA A 58 17.00 1.90 8.37
N PHE A 59 17.43 0.63 8.29
CA PHE A 59 16.62 -0.51 8.71
C PHE A 59 16.31 -0.49 10.22
N LEU A 60 17.32 -0.27 11.07
CA LEU A 60 17.15 -0.17 12.52
C LEU A 60 16.26 1.01 12.93
N GLU A 61 16.42 2.15 12.29
CA GLU A 61 15.53 3.31 12.50
C GLU A 61 14.09 3.00 12.12
N THR A 62 13.89 2.25 11.04
CA THR A 62 12.58 1.77 10.62
C THR A 62 12.00 0.82 11.67
N GLY A 63 12.78 -0.13 12.19
CA GLY A 63 12.38 -1.00 13.30
C GLY A 63 11.91 -0.25 14.53
N LYS A 64 12.68 0.76 14.98
CA LYS A 64 12.25 1.66 16.05
C LYS A 64 10.95 2.37 15.72
N GLN A 65 10.81 2.90 14.51
CA GLN A 65 9.59 3.60 14.12
C GLN A 65 8.38 2.67 14.19
N PHE A 66 8.49 1.41 13.73
CA PHE A 66 7.41 0.44 13.80
C PHE A 66 7.08 0.01 15.22
N PHE A 67 8.07 -0.09 16.11
CA PHE A 67 7.83 -0.30 17.54
C PHE A 67 6.95 0.81 18.12
N LEU A 68 7.21 2.08 17.76
CA LEU A 68 6.36 3.20 18.17
C LEU A 68 4.97 3.15 17.53
N ILE A 69 4.89 2.88 16.23
CA ILE A 69 3.61 2.76 15.49
C ILE A 69 2.73 1.69 16.11
N HIS A 70 3.29 0.54 16.46
CA HIS A 70 2.56 -0.59 17.02
C HIS A 70 1.73 -0.17 18.26
N ASN A 71 2.33 0.66 19.11
CA ASN A 71 1.73 1.14 20.36
C ASN A 71 0.66 2.24 20.17
N VAL A 72 0.50 2.79 18.96
CA VAL A 72 -0.52 3.81 18.67
C VAL A 72 -1.91 3.17 18.65
N GLN A 73 -2.82 3.68 19.48
CA GLN A 73 -4.20 3.18 19.56
C GLN A 73 -5.12 3.82 18.50
N ASP A 74 -4.85 5.08 18.15
CA ASP A 74 -5.63 5.80 17.14
C ASP A 74 -5.31 5.29 15.72
N ILE A 75 -6.32 4.77 15.02
CA ILE A 75 -6.16 4.16 13.70
C ILE A 75 -5.80 5.20 12.63
N SER A 76 -6.33 6.42 12.72
CA SER A 76 -6.01 7.51 11.81
C SER A 76 -4.53 7.87 11.92
N ILE A 77 -4.06 8.07 13.15
CA ILE A 77 -2.65 8.38 13.43
C ILE A 77 -1.77 7.20 13.00
N LYS A 78 -2.14 5.96 13.33
CA LYS A 78 -1.40 4.76 12.92
C LYS A 78 -1.30 4.65 11.40
N THR A 79 -2.38 4.91 10.67
CA THR A 79 -2.39 4.91 9.19
C THR A 79 -1.46 5.98 8.61
N ILE A 80 -1.49 7.20 9.16
CA ILE A 80 -0.58 8.28 8.76
C ILE A 80 0.87 7.86 8.98
N MET A 81 1.19 7.30 10.15
CA MET A 81 2.55 6.92 10.49
C MET A 81 3.06 5.75 9.64
N LEU A 82 2.21 4.78 9.30
CA LEU A 82 2.55 3.69 8.38
C LEU A 82 2.93 4.19 6.99
N ILE A 83 2.12 5.10 6.43
CA ILE A 83 2.41 5.72 5.11
C ILE A 83 3.69 6.57 5.20
N ALA A 84 3.86 7.35 6.27
CA ALA A 84 5.06 8.15 6.47
C ALA A 84 6.33 7.30 6.62
N ALA A 85 6.25 6.11 7.22
CA ALA A 85 7.36 5.17 7.29
C ALA A 85 7.79 4.68 5.89
N VAL A 86 6.83 4.44 4.99
CA VAL A 86 7.12 4.12 3.58
C VAL A 86 7.76 5.32 2.88
N GLU A 87 7.19 6.52 3.03
CA GLU A 87 7.74 7.74 2.43
C GLU A 87 9.19 7.95 2.87
N LYS A 88 9.47 7.93 4.18
CA LYS A 88 10.83 8.14 4.72
C LYS A 88 11.87 7.23 4.05
N ASN A 89 11.52 5.97 3.79
CA ASN A 89 12.44 4.97 3.25
C ASN A 89 12.57 4.98 1.72
N THR A 90 11.58 5.52 1.01
CA THR A 90 11.49 5.43 -0.46
C THR A 90 11.79 6.74 -1.19
N THR A 91 11.85 7.88 -0.49
CA THR A 91 11.94 9.21 -1.11
C THR A 91 13.37 9.60 -1.54
N THR A 92 14.33 8.67 -1.57
CA THR A 92 15.73 8.97 -1.90
C THR A 92 15.97 9.43 -3.35
N ASN A 93 14.95 9.35 -4.22
CA ASN A 93 15.01 9.76 -5.62
C ASN A 93 14.20 11.03 -5.95
N TYR A 94 13.94 11.91 -4.98
CA TYR A 94 13.30 13.19 -5.27
C TYR A 94 14.22 14.06 -6.14
N VAL A 95 13.82 14.25 -7.40
CA VAL A 95 14.47 15.22 -8.29
C VAL A 95 13.78 16.56 -8.06
N ASP A 96 14.56 17.62 -7.86
CA ASP A 96 14.02 18.97 -7.77
C ASP A 96 13.14 19.30 -9.01
N PRO A 97 11.92 19.86 -8.84
CA PRO A 97 11.01 20.14 -9.95
C PRO A 97 11.64 21.00 -11.05
N LEU A 98 12.45 22.01 -10.71
CA LEU A 98 13.11 22.86 -11.69
C LEU A 98 14.19 22.10 -12.45
N SER A 99 14.98 21.29 -11.73
CA SER A 99 15.99 20.41 -12.35
C SER A 99 15.35 19.40 -13.32
N TRP A 100 14.23 18.77 -12.93
CA TRP A 100 13.50 17.83 -13.79
C TRP A 100 12.90 18.52 -15.02
N MET A 101 12.23 19.67 -14.84
CA MET A 101 11.65 20.44 -15.96
C MET A 101 12.71 20.87 -16.98
N ASN A 102 13.91 21.26 -16.52
CA ASN A 102 15.03 21.64 -17.39
C ASN A 102 15.60 20.47 -18.21
N SER A 103 15.45 19.23 -17.72
CA SER A 103 15.93 18.02 -18.40
C SER A 103 14.96 17.51 -19.48
N ASN A 104 13.71 17.95 -19.48
CA ASN A 104 12.66 17.49 -20.40
C ASN A 104 12.57 18.40 -21.65
N THR A 105 13.39 18.09 -22.66
CA THR A 105 13.67 18.93 -23.85
C THR A 105 12.44 19.28 -24.70
N ASN A 106 11.39 18.46 -24.70
CA ASN A 106 10.19 18.70 -25.50
C ASN A 106 9.42 19.96 -25.07
N ILE A 107 9.42 20.28 -23.77
CA ILE A 107 8.56 21.32 -23.22
C ILE A 107 9.24 22.70 -23.25
N ARG A 108 10.57 22.72 -23.13
CA ARG A 108 11.40 23.91 -23.43
C ARG A 108 11.15 24.40 -24.86
N ASN A 109 11.03 23.49 -25.83
CA ASN A 109 10.75 23.82 -27.22
C ASN A 109 9.31 24.33 -27.42
N THR A 110 8.33 23.80 -26.68
CA THR A 110 6.95 24.31 -26.70
C THR A 110 6.83 25.70 -26.09
N ALA A 111 7.53 26.01 -25.00
CA ALA A 111 7.48 27.32 -24.34
C ALA A 111 8.18 28.43 -25.15
N LEU A 112 9.19 28.09 -25.95
CA LEU A 112 9.99 29.04 -26.75
C LEU A 112 9.38 29.37 -28.13
N ALA A 113 8.37 28.62 -28.59
CA ALA A 113 7.86 28.70 -29.97
C ALA A 113 6.56 29.52 -30.16
N ILE A 114 6.12 30.31 -29.17
CA ILE A 114 4.73 30.83 -29.12
C ILE A 114 4.64 32.36 -29.30
N ASP A 115 3.69 32.76 -30.16
CA ASP A 115 3.29 34.13 -30.52
C ASP A 115 2.72 34.93 -29.33
N GLU A 116 2.82 36.27 -29.38
CA GLU A 116 2.67 37.18 -28.23
C GLU A 116 1.29 37.25 -27.57
N SER A 117 0.21 36.91 -28.26
CA SER A 117 -1.15 37.23 -27.84
C SER A 117 -1.81 36.24 -26.87
N ASP A 118 -1.26 35.02 -26.72
CA ASP A 118 -1.91 33.92 -25.96
C ASP A 118 -0.96 33.28 -24.91
N LYS A 119 0.19 33.93 -24.67
CA LYS A 119 1.32 33.41 -23.88
C LYS A 119 0.94 33.02 -22.46
N GLU A 120 0.13 33.83 -21.77
CA GLU A 120 -0.20 33.59 -20.36
C GLU A 120 -1.07 32.33 -20.17
N ARG A 121 -2.10 32.15 -21.01
CA ARG A 121 -3.00 30.99 -20.95
C ARG A 121 -2.25 29.70 -21.24
N ILE A 122 -1.43 29.70 -22.28
CA ILE A 122 -0.67 28.51 -22.69
C ILE A 122 0.45 28.20 -21.69
N LEU A 123 1.13 29.21 -21.13
CA LEU A 123 2.12 29.02 -20.07
C LEU A 123 1.50 28.41 -18.81
N LYS A 124 0.33 28.90 -18.37
CA LYS A 124 -0.41 28.32 -17.24
C LYS A 124 -0.79 26.86 -17.50
N GLU A 125 -1.26 26.54 -18.70
CA GLU A 125 -1.62 25.16 -19.05
C GLU A 125 -0.40 24.24 -19.17
N GLY A 126 0.72 24.74 -19.70
CA GLY A 126 2.00 24.03 -19.78
C GLY A 126 2.59 23.75 -18.40
N ILE A 127 2.61 24.76 -17.50
CA ILE A 127 3.02 24.59 -16.10
C ILE A 127 2.11 23.57 -15.39
N ARG A 128 0.79 23.63 -15.62
CA ARG A 128 -0.15 22.66 -15.04
C ARG A 128 0.17 21.23 -15.51
N LYS A 129 0.35 21.01 -16.82
CA LYS A 129 0.72 19.69 -17.37
C LYS A 129 2.06 19.19 -16.85
N LEU A 130 3.08 20.06 -16.80
CA LEU A 130 4.39 19.76 -16.22
C LEU A 130 4.29 19.36 -14.74
N SER A 131 3.52 20.11 -13.96
CA SER A 131 3.28 19.81 -12.55
C SER A 131 2.54 18.49 -12.39
N GLU A 132 1.56 18.20 -13.24
CA GLU A 132 0.85 16.93 -13.26
C GLU A 132 1.78 15.76 -13.61
N GLU A 133 2.63 15.88 -14.62
CA GLU A 133 3.62 14.85 -15.02
C GLU A 133 4.70 14.65 -13.95
N PHE A 134 5.21 15.73 -13.38
CA PHE A 134 6.17 15.69 -12.27
C PHE A 134 5.55 14.99 -11.05
N ASN A 135 4.33 15.36 -10.67
CA ASN A 135 3.62 14.72 -9.57
C ASN A 135 3.23 13.27 -9.90
N GLN A 136 2.98 12.93 -11.16
CA GLN A 136 2.77 11.55 -11.60
C GLN A 136 4.02 10.68 -11.39
N THR A 137 5.20 11.27 -11.55
CA THR A 137 6.49 10.58 -11.50
C THR A 137 7.09 10.56 -10.09
N TYR A 138 7.07 11.70 -9.40
CA TYR A 138 7.74 11.94 -8.11
C TYR A 138 6.80 12.33 -6.97
N GLY A 139 5.49 12.47 -7.24
CA GLY A 139 4.52 12.81 -6.23
C GLY A 139 4.42 11.72 -5.17
N ALA A 140 4.33 12.11 -3.91
CA ALA A 140 4.39 11.19 -2.77
C ALA A 140 3.29 10.11 -2.80
N ALA A 141 2.11 10.41 -3.35
CA ALA A 141 1.06 9.43 -3.61
C ALA A 141 1.49 8.32 -4.58
N ASN A 142 2.24 8.66 -5.63
CA ASN A 142 2.75 7.69 -6.59
C ASN A 142 3.94 6.92 -6.02
N ASN A 143 4.80 7.53 -5.19
CA ASN A 143 5.86 6.82 -4.48
C ASN A 143 5.28 5.72 -3.58
N PHE A 144 4.29 6.06 -2.75
CA PHE A 144 3.58 5.06 -1.94
C PHE A 144 2.91 3.98 -2.81
N THR A 145 2.26 4.39 -3.90
CA THR A 145 1.60 3.45 -4.82
C THR A 145 2.59 2.48 -5.47
N ASN A 146 3.74 2.98 -5.94
CA ASN A 146 4.78 2.18 -6.57
C ASN A 146 5.42 1.23 -5.56
N PHE A 147 5.64 1.70 -4.31
CA PHE A 147 6.10 0.85 -3.22
C PHE A 147 5.14 -0.32 -2.97
N VAL A 148 3.84 -0.06 -2.83
CA VAL A 148 2.84 -1.11 -2.62
C VAL A 148 2.84 -2.09 -3.80
N GLU A 149 2.86 -1.59 -5.04
CA GLU A 149 2.88 -2.44 -6.23
C GLU A 149 4.13 -3.34 -6.30
N GLN A 150 5.29 -2.81 -5.93
CA GLN A 150 6.56 -3.51 -6.08
C GLN A 150 6.85 -4.48 -4.93
N TYR A 151 6.51 -4.12 -3.68
CA TYR A 151 6.99 -4.85 -2.50
C TYR A 151 5.90 -5.59 -1.72
N PHE A 152 4.62 -5.42 -2.04
CA PHE A 152 3.60 -6.35 -1.55
C PHE A 152 3.75 -7.70 -2.27
N SER A 153 3.59 -8.80 -1.53
CA SER A 153 3.45 -10.12 -2.15
C SER A 153 2.17 -10.19 -2.96
N ASP A 154 2.05 -11.18 -3.84
CA ASP A 154 0.81 -11.36 -4.60
C ASP A 154 -0.38 -11.68 -3.69
N GLU A 155 -0.15 -12.42 -2.60
CA GLU A 155 -1.16 -12.65 -1.55
C GLU A 155 -1.56 -11.35 -0.86
N ASP A 156 -0.58 -10.53 -0.45
CA ASP A 156 -0.86 -9.24 0.18
C ASP A 156 -1.60 -8.30 -0.78
N LYS A 157 -1.26 -8.29 -2.08
CA LYS A 157 -1.96 -7.49 -3.11
C LYS A 157 -3.42 -7.91 -3.24
N ILE A 158 -3.68 -9.21 -3.33
CA ILE A 158 -5.04 -9.74 -3.44
C ILE A 158 -5.83 -9.38 -2.19
N LYS A 159 -5.26 -9.64 -1.00
CA LYS A 159 -5.90 -9.32 0.28
C LYS A 159 -6.15 -7.82 0.45
N PHE A 160 -5.18 -7.00 0.04
CA PHE A 160 -5.28 -5.54 0.06
C PHE A 160 -6.40 -5.04 -0.84
N VAL A 161 -6.57 -5.59 -2.05
CA VAL A 161 -7.68 -5.22 -2.94
C VAL A 161 -9.02 -5.74 -2.41
N MET A 162 -9.08 -6.99 -1.96
CA MET A 162 -10.30 -7.60 -1.41
C MET A 162 -10.80 -6.91 -0.14
N GLY A 163 -9.89 -6.29 0.63
CA GLY A 163 -10.22 -5.51 1.82
C GLY A 163 -11.06 -4.26 1.55
N PHE A 164 -11.25 -3.86 0.29
CA PHE A 164 -12.06 -2.69 -0.10
C PHE A 164 -13.09 -3.06 -1.18
N SER A 165 -14.37 -2.87 -0.87
CA SER A 165 -15.49 -3.11 -1.80
C SER A 165 -16.16 -1.79 -2.14
N PHE A 166 -16.02 -1.35 -3.41
CA PHE A 166 -16.54 -0.08 -3.92
C PHE A 166 -17.89 -0.21 -4.63
N GLU A 167 -18.26 -1.42 -5.03
CA GLU A 167 -19.43 -1.66 -5.89
C GLU A 167 -20.55 -2.32 -5.10
N TYR A 168 -21.74 -1.69 -5.17
CA TYR A 168 -22.99 -2.22 -4.63
C TYR A 168 -23.85 -2.71 -5.79
N GLU A 169 -23.67 -3.98 -6.15
CA GLU A 169 -24.21 -4.58 -7.37
C GLU A 169 -25.10 -5.79 -7.09
N ASN A 170 -25.75 -6.30 -8.15
CA ASN A 170 -26.64 -7.45 -8.05
C ASN A 170 -25.83 -8.74 -7.90
N ALA A 171 -26.11 -9.46 -6.82
CA ALA A 171 -25.43 -10.68 -6.39
C ALA A 171 -26.39 -11.87 -6.36
N VAL A 172 -25.84 -13.07 -6.53
CA VAL A 172 -26.54 -14.35 -6.36
C VAL A 172 -25.63 -15.29 -5.57
N GLN A 173 -26.15 -15.93 -4.52
CA GLN A 173 -25.30 -16.63 -3.56
C GLN A 173 -24.67 -17.91 -4.12
N SER A 174 -25.43 -18.73 -4.86
CA SER A 174 -24.95 -20.05 -5.31
C SER A 174 -25.48 -20.38 -6.70
N TYR A 175 -25.22 -19.51 -7.68
CA TYR A 175 -25.61 -19.80 -9.06
C TYR A 175 -24.68 -20.82 -9.73
N THR A 176 -23.37 -20.79 -9.43
CA THR A 176 -22.40 -21.76 -9.93
C THR A 176 -21.65 -22.40 -8.77
N THR A 177 -21.93 -23.67 -8.49
CA THR A 177 -21.17 -24.48 -7.51
C THR A 177 -20.04 -25.30 -8.14
N ARG A 178 -19.91 -25.27 -9.49
CA ARG A 178 -18.93 -26.08 -10.24
C ARG A 178 -18.50 -25.41 -11.56
N TRP A 179 -17.25 -24.95 -11.63
CA TRP A 179 -16.53 -24.86 -12.90
C TRP A 179 -16.44 -26.30 -13.47
N PRO A 180 -16.79 -26.59 -14.75
CA PRO A 180 -16.58 -25.74 -15.92
C PRO A 180 -17.82 -25.35 -16.73
N GLN A 181 -19.03 -25.48 -16.18
CA GLN A 181 -20.22 -25.09 -16.94
C GLN A 181 -20.47 -23.59 -16.83
N CYS A 182 -20.04 -22.85 -17.86
CA CYS A 182 -20.39 -21.44 -17.99
C CYS A 182 -21.91 -21.26 -18.00
N PRO A 183 -22.42 -20.24 -17.27
CA PRO A 183 -23.83 -19.85 -17.31
C PRO A 183 -24.40 -19.67 -18.71
N THR A 184 -25.64 -20.10 -18.88
CA THR A 184 -26.41 -19.85 -20.11
C THR A 184 -27.00 -18.44 -20.18
N VAL A 185 -27.02 -17.70 -19.06
CA VAL A 185 -27.51 -16.33 -19.00
C VAL A 185 -26.38 -15.32 -19.16
N THR A 186 -26.67 -14.21 -19.84
CA THR A 186 -25.69 -13.14 -20.05
C THR A 186 -25.70 -12.13 -18.92
N ASN A 187 -26.84 -11.98 -18.22
CA ASN A 187 -27.07 -11.01 -17.14
C ASN A 187 -27.56 -11.70 -15.85
N VAL A 188 -27.01 -11.29 -14.69
CA VAL A 188 -27.40 -11.81 -13.37
C VAL A 188 -28.89 -11.63 -13.08
N ASN A 189 -29.53 -10.58 -13.59
CA ASN A 189 -30.96 -10.30 -13.36
C ASN A 189 -31.88 -11.35 -14.00
N GLU A 190 -31.43 -12.00 -15.07
CA GLU A 190 -32.18 -13.07 -15.73
C GLU A 190 -32.33 -14.31 -14.85
N LEU A 191 -31.49 -14.44 -13.82
CA LEU A 191 -31.55 -15.54 -12.86
C LEU A 191 -32.80 -15.50 -11.99
N THR A 192 -33.38 -14.31 -11.78
CA THR A 192 -34.68 -14.16 -11.10
C THR A 192 -35.77 -14.96 -11.81
N ASN A 193 -35.77 -14.95 -13.14
CA ASN A 193 -36.72 -15.70 -13.97
C ASN A 193 -36.47 -17.22 -13.94
N LYS A 194 -35.30 -17.64 -13.45
CA LYS A 194 -34.90 -19.04 -13.27
C LYS A 194 -35.08 -19.52 -11.82
N GLY A 195 -35.70 -18.72 -10.95
CA GLY A 195 -36.00 -19.07 -9.56
C GLY A 195 -34.85 -18.80 -8.58
N TYR A 196 -33.80 -18.09 -8.99
CA TYR A 196 -32.73 -17.68 -8.08
C TYR A 196 -33.07 -16.36 -7.41
N THR A 197 -32.60 -16.19 -6.17
CA THR A 197 -32.71 -14.92 -5.45
C THR A 197 -31.54 -14.02 -5.83
N VAL A 198 -31.85 -12.84 -6.38
CA VAL A 198 -30.87 -11.81 -6.74
C VAL A 198 -31.05 -10.63 -5.79
N GLU A 199 -30.00 -10.28 -5.04
CA GLU A 199 -30.02 -9.21 -4.05
C GLU A 199 -28.89 -8.21 -4.33
N ARG A 200 -29.02 -6.97 -3.86
CA ARG A 200 -27.90 -6.03 -3.93
C ARG A 200 -26.97 -6.22 -2.75
N ALA A 201 -25.66 -6.34 -3.00
CA ALA A 201 -24.65 -6.51 -1.97
C ALA A 201 -23.35 -5.77 -2.33
N PHE A 202 -22.55 -5.46 -1.30
CA PHE A 202 -21.16 -5.08 -1.50
C PHE A 202 -20.36 -6.35 -1.74
N LEU A 203 -19.83 -6.49 -2.95
CA LEU A 203 -19.11 -7.69 -3.36
C LEU A 203 -17.61 -7.40 -3.44
N PRO A 204 -16.77 -8.35 -3.03
CA PRO A 204 -15.33 -8.19 -3.16
C PRO A 204 -14.99 -8.06 -4.65
N LYS A 205 -13.92 -7.31 -4.96
CA LYS A 205 -13.50 -7.05 -6.35
C LYS A 205 -13.16 -8.28 -7.19
N CYS A 206 -13.05 -9.44 -6.56
CA CYS A 206 -12.86 -10.74 -7.20
C CYS A 206 -14.16 -11.46 -7.58
N TYR A 207 -15.33 -10.93 -7.22
CA TYR A 207 -16.60 -11.57 -7.49
C TYR A 207 -16.93 -11.59 -8.98
N ASP A 208 -17.18 -12.79 -9.51
CA ASP A 208 -17.85 -13.02 -10.78
C ASP A 208 -18.92 -14.08 -10.55
N TRP A 209 -20.19 -13.69 -10.64
CA TRP A 209 -21.35 -14.57 -10.42
C TRP A 209 -21.42 -15.77 -11.37
N LYS A 210 -20.64 -15.75 -12.47
CA LYS A 210 -20.54 -16.87 -13.41
C LYS A 210 -19.52 -17.93 -13.01
N ARG A 211 -18.69 -17.60 -12.03
CA ARG A 211 -17.41 -18.29 -11.76
C ARG A 211 -17.19 -18.55 -10.29
N CYS A 212 -17.73 -17.68 -9.43
CA CYS A 212 -17.53 -17.67 -8.00
C CYS A 212 -18.83 -17.95 -7.24
N GLU A 213 -18.76 -18.87 -6.28
CA GLU A 213 -19.78 -19.03 -5.25
C GLU A 213 -19.62 -17.91 -4.19
N ALA A 214 -20.72 -17.19 -3.92
CA ALA A 214 -20.72 -16.09 -2.96
C ALA A 214 -21.52 -16.42 -1.70
N THR A 215 -20.83 -16.58 -0.58
CA THR A 215 -21.48 -16.69 0.74
C THR A 215 -21.58 -15.30 1.38
N LYS A 216 -22.70 -14.60 1.11
CA LYS A 216 -23.10 -13.27 1.65
C LYS A 216 -22.14 -12.10 1.37
N THR A 217 -20.87 -12.19 1.77
CA THR A 217 -19.84 -11.16 1.66
C THR A 217 -18.49 -11.70 1.17
N GLN A 218 -18.40 -12.99 0.87
CA GLN A 218 -17.15 -13.64 0.47
C GLN A 218 -17.36 -14.32 -0.87
N CYS A 219 -16.45 -14.08 -1.79
CA CYS A 219 -16.25 -14.91 -2.97
C CYS A 219 -15.22 -15.98 -2.57
N HIS A 220 -15.52 -17.27 -2.83
CA HIS A 220 -14.55 -18.35 -2.70
C HIS A 220 -13.46 -18.17 -3.79
N PRO A 221 -12.28 -17.62 -3.45
CA PRO A 221 -11.32 -17.13 -4.43
C PRO A 221 -10.64 -18.26 -5.20
N ASP A 222 -10.72 -19.50 -4.68
CA ASP A 222 -10.27 -20.74 -5.32
C ASP A 222 -11.05 -21.10 -6.59
N GLN A 223 -12.13 -20.36 -6.91
CA GLN A 223 -12.91 -20.51 -8.12
C GLN A 223 -13.16 -19.13 -8.77
N GLY A 224 -12.24 -18.68 -9.63
CA GLY A 224 -12.53 -17.59 -10.57
C GLY A 224 -12.14 -16.16 -10.23
N CYS A 225 -11.18 -15.99 -9.33
CA CYS A 225 -10.76 -14.66 -8.91
C CYS A 225 -9.98 -13.94 -10.03
N LEU A 226 -10.59 -12.90 -10.64
CA LEU A 226 -9.89 -12.06 -11.65
C LEU A 226 -8.61 -11.40 -11.12
N LEU A 227 -8.50 -11.19 -9.80
CA LEU A 227 -7.26 -10.67 -9.19
C LEU A 227 -6.11 -11.70 -9.22
N GLN A 228 -6.43 -12.99 -9.30
CA GLN A 228 -5.46 -14.09 -9.46
C GLN A 228 -5.22 -14.40 -10.94
N GLU A 229 -6.27 -14.37 -11.76
CA GLU A 229 -6.21 -14.77 -13.18
C GLU A 229 -5.63 -13.69 -14.10
N ASP A 230 -5.81 -12.40 -13.78
CA ASP A 230 -5.36 -11.28 -14.61
C ASP A 230 -4.42 -10.34 -13.81
N PRO A 231 -3.10 -10.45 -14.02
CA PRO A 231 -2.11 -9.59 -13.37
C PRO A 231 -2.28 -8.10 -13.69
N ALA A 232 -2.75 -7.74 -14.88
CA ALA A 232 -2.98 -6.35 -15.26
C ALA A 232 -4.21 -5.79 -14.52
N TYR A 233 -5.26 -6.59 -14.37
CA TYR A 233 -6.43 -6.26 -13.56
C TYR A 233 -6.06 -6.06 -12.09
N ASN A 234 -5.28 -6.97 -11.51
CA ASN A 234 -4.79 -6.87 -10.13
C ASN A 234 -3.95 -5.59 -9.93
N LYS A 235 -2.94 -5.37 -10.79
CA LYS A 235 -2.09 -4.17 -10.76
C LYS A 235 -2.90 -2.88 -10.81
N LYS A 236 -3.90 -2.78 -11.71
CA LYS A 236 -4.79 -1.62 -11.80
C LYS A 236 -5.52 -1.35 -10.48
N HIS A 237 -6.04 -2.39 -9.84
CA HIS A 237 -6.80 -2.26 -8.61
C HIS A 237 -5.90 -1.96 -7.40
N VAL A 238 -4.77 -2.63 -7.26
CA VAL A 238 -3.75 -2.32 -6.23
C VAL A 238 -3.38 -0.84 -6.27
N ARG A 239 -3.09 -0.30 -7.47
CA ARG A 239 -2.78 1.12 -7.64
C ARG A 239 -3.95 2.02 -7.24
N LYS A 240 -5.19 1.65 -7.57
CA LYS A 240 -6.39 2.39 -7.17
C LYS A 240 -6.52 2.46 -5.64
N ILE A 241 -6.35 1.32 -4.94
CA ILE A 241 -6.47 1.26 -3.48
C ILE A 241 -5.32 2.00 -2.79
N ALA A 242 -4.09 1.87 -3.28
CA ALA A 242 -2.94 2.59 -2.70
C ALA A 242 -3.12 4.11 -2.80
N LYS A 243 -3.56 4.62 -3.96
CA LYS A 243 -3.91 6.04 -4.13
C LYS A 243 -5.08 6.47 -3.23
N PHE A 244 -6.07 5.59 -3.06
CA PHE A 244 -7.19 5.83 -2.17
C PHE A 244 -6.74 6.02 -0.72
N LEU A 245 -5.94 5.09 -0.17
CA LEU A 245 -5.39 5.20 1.18
C LEU A 245 -4.50 6.43 1.36
N TYR A 246 -3.68 6.75 0.35
CA TYR A 246 -2.86 7.96 0.39
C TYR A 246 -3.70 9.24 0.45
N ASN A 247 -4.78 9.31 -0.35
CA ASN A 247 -5.70 10.44 -0.31
C ASN A 247 -6.39 10.56 1.05
N ILE A 248 -6.75 9.43 1.68
CA ILE A 248 -7.33 9.47 3.02
C ILE A 248 -6.33 10.01 4.04
N ARG A 249 -5.05 9.59 3.99
CA ARG A 249 -3.99 10.19 4.82
C ARG A 249 -3.94 11.71 4.64
N SER A 250 -4.03 12.19 3.41
CA SER A 250 -4.09 13.64 3.13
C SER A 250 -5.33 14.28 3.77
N GLN A 251 -6.50 13.66 3.65
CA GLN A 251 -7.75 14.16 4.22
C GLN A 251 -7.74 14.19 5.76
N ILE A 252 -7.20 13.16 6.41
CA ILE A 252 -7.06 13.10 7.88
C ILE A 252 -6.14 14.24 8.36
N VAL A 253 -5.00 14.45 7.69
CA VAL A 253 -4.05 15.52 8.03
C VAL A 253 -4.66 16.92 7.86
N HIS A 254 -5.62 17.07 6.94
CA HIS A 254 -6.27 18.34 6.62
C HIS A 254 -7.69 18.49 7.20
N ASN A 255 -7.98 17.83 8.33
CA ASN A 255 -9.21 17.96 9.15
C ASN A 255 -10.52 17.36 8.59
N ALA A 256 -10.48 16.25 7.85
CA ALA A 256 -11.68 15.44 7.59
C ALA A 256 -11.86 14.32 8.64
N LYS A 257 -13.11 14.09 9.08
CA LYS A 257 -13.52 13.11 10.11
C LYS A 257 -13.11 11.64 9.79
N ASP A 258 -13.02 10.86 10.87
CA ASP A 258 -12.67 9.42 11.05
C ASP A 258 -13.18 8.44 9.97
N ILE A 259 -12.63 7.24 9.71
CA ILE A 259 -11.32 6.55 9.78
C ILE A 259 -11.51 5.44 8.72
N PRO A 260 -10.55 5.17 7.80
CA PRO A 260 -10.77 4.25 6.68
C PRO A 260 -10.57 2.75 6.98
N LEU A 261 -9.96 2.39 8.11
CA LEU A 261 -9.58 1.00 8.45
C LEU A 261 -10.27 0.57 9.75
N VAL A 262 -10.54 -0.72 9.91
CA VAL A 262 -11.26 -1.24 11.09
C VAL A 262 -10.31 -1.52 12.26
N SER A 263 -10.78 -1.24 13.49
CA SER A 263 -10.06 -1.53 14.74
C SER A 263 -10.21 -3.00 15.08
N GLU A 264 -9.15 -3.77 14.89
CA GLU A 264 -9.03 -5.19 15.26
C GLU A 264 -9.91 -6.16 14.46
N ASP A 265 -9.27 -7.24 14.02
CA ASP A 265 -9.96 -8.44 13.56
C ASP A 265 -10.14 -9.34 14.79
N THR A 266 -11.32 -9.31 15.41
CA THR A 266 -11.62 -10.24 16.51
C THR A 266 -11.83 -11.63 15.89
N PRO A 267 -11.14 -12.70 16.34
CA PRO A 267 -11.30 -14.02 15.74
C PRO A 267 -12.78 -14.45 15.71
N GLY A 268 -13.34 -14.54 14.50
CA GLY A 268 -14.75 -14.91 14.29
C GLY A 268 -15.75 -13.76 14.16
N ILE A 269 -15.35 -12.50 14.37
CA ILE A 269 -16.19 -11.30 14.16
C ILE A 269 -15.48 -10.39 13.17
N ARG A 270 -15.93 -10.39 11.91
CA ARG A 270 -15.47 -9.41 10.91
C ARG A 270 -16.09 -8.06 11.20
N ILE A 271 -15.28 -7.12 11.67
CA ILE A 271 -15.67 -5.71 11.78
C ILE A 271 -15.52 -5.09 10.39
N PHE A 272 -16.49 -4.26 10.01
CA PHE A 272 -16.47 -3.54 8.75
C PHE A 272 -16.66 -2.05 8.97
N GLY A 273 -15.94 -1.25 8.19
CA GLY A 273 -16.09 0.20 8.11
C GLY A 273 -16.86 0.57 6.86
N LEU A 274 -17.84 1.48 6.98
CA LEU A 274 -18.44 2.14 5.82
C LEU A 274 -17.86 3.55 5.75
N VAL A 275 -17.15 3.83 4.66
CA VAL A 275 -16.50 5.12 4.42
C VAL A 275 -17.14 5.76 3.19
N VAL A 276 -17.40 7.06 3.21
CA VAL A 276 -17.87 7.78 2.02
C VAL A 276 -16.73 8.60 1.45
N VAL A 277 -16.37 8.35 0.19
CA VAL A 277 -15.33 9.11 -0.51
C VAL A 277 -15.88 9.63 -1.82
N LYS A 278 -15.88 10.95 -1.99
CA LYS A 278 -16.48 11.63 -3.14
C LYS A 278 -17.91 11.12 -3.43
N ASP A 279 -18.72 11.02 -2.37
CA ASP A 279 -20.10 10.54 -2.39
C ASP A 279 -20.30 9.05 -2.74
N GLU A 280 -19.22 8.27 -2.90
CA GLU A 280 -19.30 6.82 -3.08
C GLU A 280 -19.09 6.08 -1.75
N PRO A 281 -20.02 5.19 -1.32
CA PRO A 281 -19.81 4.34 -0.17
C PRO A 281 -18.80 3.23 -0.50
N VAL A 282 -17.77 3.12 0.34
CA VAL A 282 -16.73 2.11 0.29
C VAL A 282 -16.82 1.28 1.55
N TYR A 283 -16.96 -0.03 1.36
CA TYR A 283 -17.00 -0.98 2.45
C TYR A 283 -15.60 -1.54 2.68
N VAL A 284 -15.05 -1.35 3.88
CA VAL A 284 -13.68 -1.71 4.24
C VAL A 284 -13.68 -2.83 5.27
N GLN A 285 -12.97 -3.92 4.95
CA GLN A 285 -12.74 -5.06 5.83
C GLN A 285 -11.27 -5.22 6.22
N LEU A 286 -10.35 -4.46 5.61
CA LEU A 286 -8.94 -4.52 5.96
C LEU A 286 -8.73 -3.91 7.35
N SER A 287 -8.23 -4.70 8.29
CA SER A 287 -7.87 -4.21 9.62
C SER A 287 -6.56 -3.41 9.59
N ILE A 288 -6.41 -2.50 10.55
CA ILE A 288 -5.15 -1.75 10.67
C ILE A 288 -3.96 -2.65 11.00
N GLN A 289 -4.17 -3.75 11.72
CA GLN A 289 -3.14 -4.73 12.06
C GLN A 289 -2.67 -5.50 10.82
N GLU A 290 -3.59 -5.90 9.94
CA GLU A 290 -3.23 -6.52 8.67
C GLU A 290 -2.47 -5.56 7.77
N PHE A 291 -2.91 -4.30 7.71
CA PHE A 291 -2.21 -3.29 6.94
C PHE A 291 -0.80 -3.01 7.49
N GLU A 292 -0.66 -2.91 8.82
CA GLU A 292 0.64 -2.80 9.49
C GLU A 292 1.56 -3.98 9.13
N ARG A 293 1.06 -5.22 9.21
CA ARG A 293 1.82 -6.42 8.82
C ARG A 293 2.28 -6.34 7.35
N MET A 294 1.36 -6.04 6.44
CA MET A 294 1.67 -5.94 5.00
C MET A 294 2.78 -4.91 4.73
N ILE A 295 2.72 -3.74 5.40
CA ILE A 295 3.73 -2.69 5.25
C ILE A 295 5.08 -3.12 5.84
N LYS A 296 5.09 -3.78 7.02
CA LYS A 296 6.32 -4.33 7.62
C LYS A 296 7.00 -5.33 6.69
N ASP A 297 6.25 -6.31 6.20
CA ASP A 297 6.75 -7.33 5.28
C ASP A 297 7.26 -6.70 3.97
N ALA A 298 6.53 -5.71 3.44
CA ALA A 298 6.94 -4.96 2.26
C ALA A 298 8.22 -4.14 2.48
N LEU A 299 8.39 -3.50 3.63
CA LEU A 299 9.60 -2.74 3.95
C LEU A 299 10.81 -3.66 4.10
N LYS A 300 10.64 -4.83 4.73
CA LYS A 300 11.70 -5.84 4.75
C LYS A 300 12.10 -6.23 3.32
N ARG A 301 11.13 -6.53 2.45
CA ARG A 301 11.39 -6.85 1.03
C ARG A 301 12.07 -5.71 0.28
N PHE A 302 11.73 -4.45 0.58
CA PHE A 302 12.39 -3.28 0.03
C PHE A 302 13.87 -3.24 0.43
N PHE A 303 14.20 -3.44 1.71
CA PHE A 303 15.59 -3.48 2.15
C PHE A 303 16.34 -4.71 1.62
N ASP A 304 15.70 -5.87 1.52
CA ASP A 304 16.27 -7.07 0.88
C ASP A 304 16.65 -6.80 -0.60
N ALA A 305 15.79 -6.09 -1.33
CA ALA A 305 16.02 -5.73 -2.72
C ALA A 305 17.10 -4.64 -2.88
N ARG A 306 17.12 -3.65 -1.99
CA ARG A 306 18.16 -2.61 -1.92
C ARG A 306 19.53 -3.25 -1.70
N ASN A 307 19.59 -4.21 -0.79
CA ASN A 307 20.81 -4.94 -0.47
C ASN A 307 21.30 -5.85 -1.61
N THR A 308 20.43 -6.29 -2.51
CA THR A 308 20.84 -7.10 -3.67
C THR A 308 21.14 -6.26 -4.92
N GLY A 309 21.14 -4.92 -4.80
CA GLY A 309 21.37 -4.00 -5.92
C GLY A 309 20.24 -4.03 -6.96
N LYS A 310 19.03 -4.43 -6.55
CA LYS A 310 17.85 -4.55 -7.43
C LYS A 310 16.93 -3.32 -7.40
N ILE A 311 17.36 -2.24 -6.74
CA ILE A 311 16.68 -0.94 -6.63
C ILE A 311 17.69 0.16 -6.98
#